data_AF-A0A522GQS8-F1
#
_entry.id   AF-A0A522GQS8-F1
#
_cell.length_a   1.000
_cell.length_b   1.000
_cell.length_c   1.000
_cell.angle_alpha   90.00
_cell.angle_beta   90.00
_cell.angle_gamma   90.00
#
_symmetry.space_group_name_H-M   'P 1'
#
loop_
_entity.id
_entity.type
_entity.pdbx_description
1 polymer ?
#
loop_
_entity_poly.entity_id
_entity_poly.type
_entity_poly.pdbx_seq_one_letter_code
_entity_poly.pdbx_strand_id
1 'polypeptide(L)' 'MGTINNFEDLDVWKMSRELVNFIYSDFRKCRDFSFKDQICRAGISAMNNISEGFCRNSDAESPRAHWLRR' A
#
# COMPACT_ATOMS: atom_id res chain seq x y z
N MET A 1 20.07 8.32 -14.02
CA MET A 1 19.10 8.18 -12.91
C MET A 1 18.00 7.27 -13.41
N GLY A 2 17.77 6.14 -12.73
CA GLY A 2 16.73 5.20 -13.15
C GLY A 2 15.36 5.85 -13.04
N THR A 3 14.60 5.83 -14.12
CA THR A 3 13.18 6.22 -14.08
C THR A 3 12.43 5.17 -13.27
N ILE A 4 11.72 5.63 -12.25
CA ILE A 4 10.79 4.81 -11.47
C ILE A 4 9.56 4.59 -12.37
N ASN A 5 9.35 3.36 -12.82
CA ASN A 5 8.26 3.05 -13.74
C ASN A 5 7.10 2.35 -13.03
N ASN A 6 7.38 1.67 -11.91
CA ASN A 6 6.38 0.96 -11.13
C ASN A 6 6.47 1.32 -9.65
N PHE A 7 5.35 1.18 -8.93
CA PHE A 7 5.33 1.38 -7.48
C PHE A 7 6.26 0.41 -6.73
N GLU A 8 6.56 -0.75 -7.33
CA GLU A 8 7.46 -1.76 -6.76
C GLU A 8 8.92 -1.29 -6.70
N ASP A 9 9.29 -0.31 -7.52
CA ASP A 9 10.61 0.31 -7.52
C ASP A 9 10.81 1.22 -6.30
N LEU A 10 9.72 1.70 -5.69
CA LEU A 10 9.75 2.60 -4.53
C LEU A 10 10.31 1.89 -3.30
N ASP A 11 11.33 2.47 -2.68
CA ASP A 11 11.91 1.90 -1.45
C ASP A 11 10.90 1.85 -0.30
N VAL A 12 9.99 2.83 -0.23
CA VAL A 12 8.89 2.81 0.77
C VAL A 12 7.92 1.65 0.54
N TRP A 13 7.66 1.27 -0.71
CA TRP A 13 6.83 0.10 -1.00
C TRP A 13 7.55 -1.20 -0.63
N LYS A 14 8.85 -1.31 -0.92
CA LYS A 14 9.68 -2.46 -0.52
C LYS A 14 9.71 -2.63 1.00
N MET A 15 9.94 -1.55 1.75
CA MET A 15 9.89 -1.56 3.23
C MET A 15 8.52 -1.99 3.75
N SER A 16 7.44 -1.49 3.13
CA SER A 16 6.08 -1.90 3.50
C SER A 16 5.83 -3.39 3.23
N ARG A 17 6.40 -3.95 2.15
CA ARG A 17 6.34 -5.39 1.85
C ARG A 17 7.06 -6.23 2.89
N GLU A 18 8.26 -5.79 3.30
CA GLU A 18 9.01 -6.46 4.36
C GLU A 18 8.25 -6.44 5.69
N LEU A 19 7.65 -5.31 6.06
CA LEU A 19 6.80 -5.20 7.24
C LEU A 19 5.63 -6.20 7.20
N VAL A 20 4.95 -6.32 6.06
CA VAL A 20 3.87 -7.31 5.90
C VAL A 20 4.38 -8.74 6.07
N ASN A 21 5.54 -9.07 5.50
CA ASN A 21 6.15 -10.38 5.69
C ASN A 21 6.48 -10.67 7.17
N PHE A 22 6.98 -9.68 7.91
CA PHE A 22 7.22 -9.81 9.35
C PHE A 22 5.93 -10.05 10.12
N ILE A 23 4.87 -9.29 9.83
CA ILE A 23 3.55 -9.49 10.43
C ILE A 23 3.07 -10.93 10.20
N TYR A 24 3.13 -11.45 8.96
CA TYR A 24 2.69 -12.81 8.68
C TYR A 24 3.55 -13.87 9.39
N SER A 25 4.86 -13.64 9.50
CA SER A 25 5.78 -14.52 10.21
C SER A 25 5.47 -14.58 11.71
N ASP A 26 5.35 -13.42 12.36
CA ASP A 26 5.13 -13.30 13.81
C ASP A 26 3.77 -13.89 14.20
N PHE A 27 2.75 -13.68 13.38
CA PHE A 27 1.40 -14.17 13.62
C PHE A 27 1.14 -15.58 13.08
N ARG A 28 2.17 -16.30 12.60
CA ARG A 28 2.01 -17.65 12.04
C ARG A 28 1.41 -18.64 13.03
N LYS A 29 1.76 -18.54 14.31
CA LYS A 29 1.28 -19.41 15.40
C LYS A 29 0.18 -18.77 16.26
N CYS A 30 -0.24 -17.54 15.96
CA CYS A 30 -1.32 -16.87 16.67
C CYS A 30 -2.65 -17.56 16.36
N ARG A 31 -3.36 -17.99 17.41
CA ARG A 31 -4.69 -18.61 17.32
C ARG A 31 -5.84 -17.62 17.49
N ASP A 32 -5.54 -16.37 17.84
CA ASP A 32 -6.52 -15.29 17.76
C ASP A 32 -6.63 -14.83 16.31
N PHE A 33 -7.55 -15.46 15.58
CA PHE A 33 -7.73 -15.23 14.16
C PHE A 33 -8.33 -13.84 13.86
N SER A 34 -9.13 -13.26 14.76
CA SER A 34 -9.71 -11.94 14.55
C SER A 34 -8.66 -10.84 14.71
N PHE A 35 -7.84 -10.93 15.77
CA PHE A 35 -6.72 -10.01 15.97
C PHE A 35 -5.70 -10.12 14.84
N LYS A 36 -5.31 -11.36 14.48
CA LYS A 36 -4.41 -11.62 13.35
C LYS A 36 -4.93 -11.02 12.04
N ASP A 37 -6.20 -11.22 11.71
CA ASP A 37 -6.80 -10.70 10.48
C ASP A 37 -6.72 -9.16 10.43
N GLN A 38 -7.06 -8.49 11.53
CA GLN A 38 -6.99 -7.02 11.61
C GLN A 38 -5.57 -6.49 11.37
N ILE A 39 -4.56 -7.11 11.98
CA ILE A 39 -3.17 -6.68 11.82
C ILE A 39 -2.65 -6.97 10.40
N CYS A 40 -2.91 -8.17 9.86
CA CYS A 40 -2.54 -8.50 8.48
C CYS A 40 -3.17 -7.54 7.46
N ARG A 41 -4.47 -7.24 7.62
CA ARG A 41 -5.19 -6.33 6.73
C ARG A 41 -4.71 -4.88 6.84
N ALA A 42 -4.37 -4.42 8.04
CA ALA A 42 -3.76 -3.10 8.22
C ALA A 42 -2.40 -3.00 7.49
N GLY A 43 -1.55 -4.02 7.59
CA GLY A 43 -0.28 -4.08 6.87
C GLY A 43 -0.47 -4.05 5.34
N ILE A 44 -1.38 -4.86 4.81
CA ILE A 44 -1.71 -4.86 3.37
C ILE A 44 -2.28 -3.51 2.94
N SER A 45 -3.12 -2.87 3.77
CA SER A 45 -3.68 -1.55 3.47
C SER A 45 -2.59 -0.48 3.31
N ALA A 46 -1.52 -0.52 4.11
CA ALA A 46 -0.40 0.40 3.95
C ALA A 46 0.29 0.24 2.58
N MET A 47 0.55 -1.01 2.15
CA MET A 47 1.09 -1.29 0.81
C MET A 47 0.18 -0.78 -0.31
N ASN A 48 -1.12 -1.06 -0.21
CA ASN A 48 -2.10 -0.66 -1.22
C ASN A 48 -2.22 0.87 -1.34
N ASN A 49 -2.17 1.60 -0.22
CA ASN A 49 -2.19 3.07 -0.24
C ASN A 49 -0.96 3.64 -0.97
N ILE A 50 0.22 3.03 -0.81
CA ILE A 50 1.43 3.43 -1.54
C ILE A 50 1.27 3.18 -3.04
N SER A 51 0.80 1.99 -3.43
CA SER A 51 0.54 1.65 -4.83
C SER A 51 -0.49 2.58 -5.46
N GLU A 52 -1.60 2.85 -4.77
CA GLU A 52 -2.65 3.75 -5.25
C GLU A 52 -2.15 5.20 -5.37
N GLY A 53 -1.40 5.69 -4.38
CA GLY A 53 -0.80 7.03 -4.42
C GLY A 53 0.21 7.21 -5.55
N PHE A 54 0.95 6.16 -5.90
CA PHE A 54 1.83 6.17 -7.07
C PHE A 54 1.03 6.29 -8.36
N CYS A 55 0.01 5.44 -8.56
CA CYS A 55 -0.83 5.48 -9.75
C CYS A 55 -1.55 6.84 -9.90
N ARG A 56 -2.09 7.41 -8.81
CA ARG A 56 -2.76 8.73 -8.83
C ARG A 56 -1.86 9.90 -9.24
N ASN A 57 -0.55 9.82 -8.97
CA ASN A 57 0.38 10.88 -9.40
C ASN A 57 0.83 10.69 -10.87
N SER A 58 0.86 9.45 -11.35
CA SER A 58 1.12 9.12 -12.76
C SER A 58 -0.08 9.46 -13.64
N ASP A 59 -1.30 9.21 -13.14
CA ASP A 59 -2.58 9.52 -13.77
C ASP A 59 -3.09 10.86 -13.25
N ALA A 60 -2.50 11.96 -13.73
CA ALA A 60 -2.86 13.33 -13.33
C ALA A 60 -4.27 13.77 -13.82
N GLU A 61 -5.30 12.97 -13.60
CA GLU A 61 -6.70 13.36 -13.78
C GLU A 61 -7.32 13.63 -12.40
N SER A 62 -7.22 14.88 -11.95
CA SER A 62 -7.84 15.35 -10.69
C SER A 62 -9.36 15.51 -10.86
N PRO A 63 -10.21 14.71 -10.18
CA PRO A 63 -11.68 14.85 -10.26
C PRO A 63 -12.19 16.14 -9.60
N ARG A 64 -11.35 16.83 -8.82
CA ARG A 64 -11.67 18.14 -8.22
C ARG A 64 -11.87 19.23 -9.27
N ALA A 65 -11.31 19.08 -10.47
CA ALA A 65 -11.58 20.01 -11.58
C ALA A 65 -12.97 19.79 -12.21
N HIS A 66 -13.56 18.59 -12.06
CA HIS A 66 -14.86 18.31 -12.66
C HIS A 66 -16.03 18.86 -11.82
N TRP A 67 -15.92 18.85 -10.49
CA TRP A 67 -16.96 19.36 -9.59
C TRP A 67 -17.05 20.90 -9.52
N LEU A 68 -16.04 21.63 -10.00
CA LEU A 68 -16.08 23.11 -10.10
C LEU A 68 -16.62 23.62 -11.45
N ARG A 69 -17.05 22.71 -12.34
CA ARG A 69 -17.52 23.03 -13.70
C ARG A 69 -18.99 22.66 -13.94
N ARG A 70 -19.78 22.50 -12.88
CA ARG A 70 -21.24 22.36 -12.91
C ARG A 70 -21.89 23.35 -11.97
#